data_AF-A0A9E6RFB2-F1
#
_entry.id   AF-A0A9E6RFB2-F1
#
_cell.length_a   1.000
_cell.length_b   1.000
_cell.length_c   1.000
_cell.angle_alpha   90.00
_cell.angle_beta   90.00
_cell.angle_gamma   90.00
#
_symmetry.space_group_name_H-M   'P 1'
#
loop_
_entity.id
_entity.type
_entity.pdbx_description
1 polymer ?
#
loop_
_entity_poly.entity_id
_entity_poly.type
_entity_poly.pdbx_seq_one_letter_code
_entity_poly.pdbx_strand_id
1 'polypeptide(L)' 'MTTTPQEDAAPSPTPSPDDLYAALIALHHERSVEESLRLNARLILLLADAVGDPARVLEAIRQAGEQPV' A
#
# COMPACT_ATOMS: atom_id res chain seq x y z
N MET A 1 -29.59 -37.45 -3.85
CA MET A 1 -28.28 -37.78 -4.46
C MET A 1 -28.19 -36.96 -5.72
N THR A 2 -27.46 -35.85 -5.77
CA THR A 2 -26.05 -35.68 -5.41
C THR A 2 -25.82 -34.35 -4.67
N THR A 3 -25.31 -34.45 -3.45
CA THR A 3 -24.70 -33.31 -2.75
C THR A 3 -23.29 -33.18 -3.30
N THR A 4 -23.01 -32.15 -4.08
CA THR A 4 -21.63 -31.70 -4.31
C THR A 4 -21.15 -31.05 -3.02
N PRO A 5 -20.04 -31.48 -2.40
CA PRO A 5 -19.46 -30.75 -1.29
C PRO A 5 -18.81 -29.49 -1.87
N GLN A 6 -19.40 -28.33 -1.58
CA GLN A 6 -18.74 -27.06 -1.85
C GLN A 6 -17.63 -26.93 -0.82
N GLU A 7 -16.40 -27.18 -1.30
CA GLU A 7 -15.15 -27.03 -0.56
C GLU A 7 -15.15 -25.73 0.24
N ASP A 8 -14.66 -25.85 1.48
CA ASP A 8 -14.24 -24.76 2.34
C ASP A 8 -13.73 -23.57 1.52
N ALA A 9 -14.51 -22.49 1.51
CA ALA A 9 -14.04 -21.21 0.99
C ALA A 9 -12.95 -20.72 1.94
N ALA A 10 -11.71 -21.07 1.56
CA ALA A 10 -10.45 -20.61 2.11
C ALA A 10 -10.47 -19.09 2.37
N PRO A 11 -9.68 -18.60 3.36
CA PRO A 11 -9.75 -17.23 3.85
C PRO A 11 -9.57 -16.21 2.72
N SER A 12 -10.33 -15.11 2.79
CA SER A 12 -10.25 -13.96 1.88
C SER A 12 -8.79 -13.60 1.59
N PRO A 13 -8.38 -13.43 0.31
CA PRO A 13 -6.99 -13.18 0.00
C PRO A 13 -6.59 -11.84 0.61
N THR A 14 -5.71 -11.88 1.60
CA THR A 14 -4.92 -10.69 1.96
C THR A 14 -4.20 -10.24 0.69
N PRO A 15 -4.27 -8.95 0.31
CA PRO A 15 -3.63 -8.47 -0.91
C PRO A 15 -2.16 -8.89 -0.88
N SER A 16 -1.71 -9.52 -1.97
CA SER A 16 -0.31 -9.90 -2.10
C SER A 16 0.56 -8.64 -2.22
N PRO A 17 1.86 -8.72 -1.93
CA PRO A 17 2.79 -7.62 -2.22
C PRO A 17 2.68 -7.15 -3.68
N ASP A 18 2.44 -8.07 -4.62
CA ASP A 18 2.29 -7.77 -6.04
C ASP A 18 1.05 -6.94 -6.33
N ASP A 19 -0.08 -7.21 -5.65
CA ASP A 19 -1.31 -6.43 -5.78
C ASP A 19 -1.11 -4.98 -5.30
N LEU A 20 -0.33 -4.81 -4.22
CA LEU A 20 0.02 -3.48 -3.70
C LEU A 20 0.91 -2.72 -4.71
N TYR A 21 1.94 -3.36 -5.26
CA TYR A 21 2.79 -2.74 -6.27
C TYR A 21 2.01 -2.38 -7.54
N ALA A 22 1.13 -3.26 -8.02
CA ALA A 22 0.27 -2.99 -9.15
C ALA A 22 -0.64 -1.78 -8.91
N ALA A 23 -1.22 -1.68 -7.70
CA ALA A 23 -2.04 -0.53 -7.31
C ALA A 23 -1.23 0.79 -7.30
N LEU A 24 0.00 0.77 -6.80
CA LEU A 24 0.89 1.95 -6.82
C LEU A 24 1.24 2.37 -8.25
N ILE A 25 1.53 1.42 -9.15
CA ILE A 25 1.83 1.74 -10.55
C ILE A 25 0.60 2.35 -11.24
N ALA A 26 -0.57 1.74 -11.06
CA ALA A 26 -1.82 2.22 -11.63
C ALA A 26 -2.17 3.64 -11.12
N LEU A 27 -1.84 3.95 -9.87
CA LEU A 27 -2.06 5.25 -9.24
C LEU A 27 -1.30 6.40 -9.93
N HIS A 28 -0.15 6.10 -10.55
CA HIS A 28 0.70 7.06 -11.26
C HIS A 28 0.52 7.05 -12.78
N HIS A 29 -0.28 6.14 -13.34
CA HIS A 29 -0.47 6.02 -14.78
C HIS A 29 -1.06 7.32 -15.38
N GLU A 30 -0.49 7.79 -16.50
CA GLU A 30 -0.88 9.02 -17.21
C GLU A 30 -0.83 10.32 -16.39
N ARG A 31 -0.06 10.35 -15.29
CA ARG A 31 0.12 11.55 -14.48
C ARG A 31 1.44 12.24 -14.77
N SER A 32 1.42 13.58 -14.68
CA SER A 32 2.65 14.36 -14.64
C SER A 32 3.46 14.05 -13.37
N VAL A 33 4.74 14.43 -13.39
CA VAL A 33 5.63 14.33 -12.23
C VAL A 33 5.07 15.12 -11.05
N GLU A 34 4.58 16.34 -11.28
CA GLU A 34 4.05 17.20 -10.22
C GLU A 34 2.76 16.63 -9.59
N GLU A 35 1.87 16.06 -10.40
CA GLU A 35 0.69 15.34 -9.89
C GLU A 35 1.09 14.11 -9.07
N SER A 36 2.08 13.35 -9.53
CA SER A 36 2.60 12.18 -8.82
C SER A 36 3.22 12.54 -7.48
N LEU A 37 3.97 13.66 -7.40
CA LEU A 37 4.53 14.15 -6.14
C LEU A 37 3.44 14.57 -5.14
N ARG A 38 2.43 15.32 -5.59
CA ARG A 38 1.28 15.70 -4.74
C ARG A 38 0.51 14.47 -4.25
N LEU A 39 0.33 13.48 -5.12
CA LEU A 39 -0.32 12.24 -4.77
C LEU A 39 0.47 11.47 -3.71
N ASN A 40 1.78 11.34 -3.90
CA ASN A 40 2.66 10.67 -2.93
C ASN A 40 2.65 11.35 -1.57
N ALA A 41 2.69 12.69 -1.52
CA ALA A 41 2.55 13.43 -0.27
C ALA A 41 1.23 13.09 0.45
N ARG A 42 0.11 13.05 -0.30
CA ARG A 42 -1.19 12.65 0.27
C ARG A 42 -1.20 11.20 0.75
N LEU A 43 -0.63 10.27 -0.03
CA LEU A 43 -0.55 8.86 0.34
C LEU A 43 0.26 8.67 1.63
N ILE A 44 1.41 9.34 1.76
CA ILE A 44 2.24 9.31 2.97
C ILE A 44 1.44 9.77 4.20
N LEU A 45 0.65 10.86 4.09
CA LEU A 45 -0.17 11.35 5.19
C LEU A 45 -1.27 10.36 5.59
N LEU A 46 -1.92 9.72 4.62
CA LEU A 46 -2.93 8.67 4.88
C LEU A 46 -2.32 7.43 5.54
N LEU A 47 -1.12 7.03 5.13
CA LEU A 47 -0.41 5.92 5.75
C LEU A 47 0.05 6.26 7.16
N ALA A 48 0.52 7.50 7.39
CA ALA A 48 0.89 7.96 8.73
C ALA A 48 -0.31 7.94 9.68
N ASP A 49 -1.49 8.38 9.21
CA ASP A 49 -2.75 8.28 9.96
C ASP A 49 -3.12 6.82 10.23
N ALA A 50 -3.06 5.94 9.22
CA ALA A 50 -3.38 4.53 9.34
C ALA A 50 -2.44 3.76 10.31
N VAL A 51 -1.18 4.19 10.45
CA VAL A 51 -0.23 3.61 11.41
C VAL A 51 -0.62 3.95 12.86
N GLY A 52 -1.20 5.13 13.10
CA GLY A 52 -1.70 5.56 14.41
C GLY A 52 -0.62 5.82 15.48
N ASP A 53 0.66 5.75 15.12
CA ASP A 53 1.80 5.93 16.03
C ASP A 53 2.82 6.91 15.43
N PRO A 54 2.84 8.17 15.90
CA PRO A 54 3.79 9.19 15.43
C PRO A 54 5.26 8.80 15.61
N ALA A 55 5.62 8.04 16.64
CA ALA A 55 7.00 7.65 16.88
C ALA A 55 7.49 6.65 15.80
N ARG A 56 6.62 5.72 15.39
CA ARG A 56 6.93 4.79 14.28
C ARG A 56 7.06 5.52 12.95
N VAL A 57 6.24 6.53 12.70
CA VAL A 57 6.33 7.34 11.47
C VAL A 57 7.63 8.13 11.45
N LEU A 58 8.03 8.76 12.56
CA LEU A 58 9.29 9.51 12.66
C LEU A 58 10.52 8.60 12.45
N GLU A 59 10.50 7.39 13.01
CA GLU A 59 11.56 6.41 12.78
C GLU A 59 11.64 5.99 11.31
N ALA A 60 10.51 5.77 10.64
CA ALA A 60 10.49 5.45 9.21
C ALA A 60 11.05 6.61 8.36
N ILE A 61 10.74 7.86 8.70
CA ILE A 61 11.30 9.05 8.03
C ILE A 61 12.82 9.09 8.19
N ARG A 62 13.33 8.85 9.40
CA ARG A 62 14.77 8.79 9.67
C ARG A 62 15.45 7.73 8.81
N GLN A 63 14.90 6.51 8.79
CA GLN A 63 15.43 5.40 8.00
C GLN A 63 15.44 5.70 6.49
N ALA A 64 14.36 6.31 5.96
CA ALA A 64 14.29 6.69 4.56
C ALA A 64 15.34 7.76 4.18
N GLY A 65 15.65 8.69 5.09
CA GLY A 65 16.67 9.73 4.87
C GLY A 65 18.12 9.25 4.99
N GLU A 66 18.35 8.07 5.58
CA GLU A 66 19.69 7.47 5.72
C GLU A 66 20.12 6.63 4.52
N GLN A 67 19.17 6.20 3.68
CA GLN A 67 19.47 5.48 2.46
C GLN A 67 19.91 6.47 1.37
N PRO A 68 21.12 6.35 0.80
CA PRO A 68 21.50 7.14 -0.36
C PRO A 68 20.57 6.80 -1.53
N VAL A 69 20.02 7.84 -2.16
CA VAL A 69 19.07 7.75 -3.30
C VAL A 69 19.79 7.41 -4.60
#